data_AF-B9TNQ1-F1
#
_entry.id   AF-B9TNQ1-F1
#
_cell.length_a   1.000
_cell.length_b   1.000
_cell.length_c   1.000
_cell.angle_alpha   90.00
_cell.angle_beta   90.00
_cell.angle_gamma   90.00
#
_symmetry.space_group_name_H-M   'P 1'
#
loop_
_entity.id
_entity.type
_entity.pdbx_description
1 polymer ?
#
loop_
_entity_poly.entity_id
_entity_poly.type
_entity_poly.pdbx_seq_one_letter_code
_entity_poly.pdbx_strand_id
1 'polypeptide(L)'
;MGHSRVTTASESHWNPPHTWPTAVGEYRSALEPANAGPGSRRWWNGKRWSRPYGVDWPEALKAKCRAESGEFAPYWLPNADGAVQERTQSGR
;
A
#
# COMPACT_ATOMS: atom_id res chain seq x y z
N MET A 1 -36.49 13.58 -5.23
CA MET A 1 -35.89 12.35 -4.69
C MET A 1 -34.38 12.55 -4.71
N GLY A 2 -33.85 13.21 -3.67
CA GLY A 2 -32.43 13.50 -3.56
C GLY A 2 -31.74 12.29 -2.97
N HIS A 3 -30.93 11.61 -3.77
CA HIS A 3 -30.05 10.56 -3.25
C HIS A 3 -28.87 11.25 -2.54
N SER A 4 -29.10 11.68 -1.29
CA SER A 4 -28.02 12.03 -0.39
C SER A 4 -27.23 10.75 -0.12
N ARG A 5 -26.13 10.57 -0.84
CA ARG A 5 -25.14 9.55 -0.52
C ARG A 5 -24.54 9.95 0.83
N VAL A 6 -25.00 9.26 1.87
CA VAL A 6 -24.37 9.27 3.18
C VAL A 6 -22.96 8.74 2.98
N THR A 7 -21.97 9.63 2.91
CA THR A 7 -20.56 9.24 2.98
C THR A 7 -20.29 8.91 4.45
N THR A 8 -20.56 7.67 4.84
CA THR A 8 -20.22 7.16 6.17
C THR A 8 -18.70 7.13 6.28
N ALA A 9 -18.13 8.15 6.93
CA ALA A 9 -16.72 8.28 7.24
C ALA A 9 -16.27 7.28 8.34
N SER A 10 -16.60 5.99 8.21
CA SER A 10 -16.22 4.96 9.21
C SER A 10 -15.75 3.63 8.62
N GLU A 11 -15.50 3.53 7.30
CA GLU A 11 -14.94 2.32 6.66
C GLU A 11 -13.58 2.52 5.96
N SER A 12 -13.03 3.73 5.94
CA SER A 12 -11.98 4.10 4.97
C SER A 12 -10.64 4.46 5.61
N HIS A 13 -10.04 3.54 6.37
CA HIS A 13 -8.61 3.69 6.71
C HIS A 13 -7.75 3.54 5.44
N TRP A 14 -8.21 2.76 4.45
CA TRP A 14 -7.50 2.48 3.21
C TRP A 14 -7.48 3.68 2.26
N ASN A 15 -6.30 3.96 1.71
CA ASN A 15 -6.15 4.89 0.59
C ASN A 15 -6.70 4.24 -0.69
N PRO A 16 -7.38 5.01 -1.55
CA PRO A 16 -8.01 4.48 -2.75
C PRO A 16 -6.98 4.07 -3.81
N PRO A 17 -7.35 3.18 -4.75
CA PRO A 17 -6.51 2.84 -5.89
C PRO A 17 -6.19 4.08 -6.72
N HIS A 18 -5.10 4.02 -7.49
CA HIS A 18 -4.56 5.15 -8.27
C HIS A 18 -4.07 6.36 -7.44
N THR A 19 -3.92 6.19 -6.13
CA THR A 19 -3.15 7.12 -5.29
C THR A 19 -1.77 6.55 -4.97
N TRP A 20 -0.84 7.44 -4.66
CA TRP A 20 0.58 7.10 -4.55
C TRP A 20 1.12 7.48 -3.16
N PRO A 21 1.82 6.56 -2.47
CA PRO A 21 2.50 6.89 -1.23
C PRO A 21 3.62 7.92 -1.47
N THR A 22 3.83 8.79 -0.51
CA THR A 22 4.93 9.77 -0.53
C THR A 22 6.28 9.15 -0.21
N ALA A 23 6.30 8.08 0.58
CA ALA A 23 7.51 7.37 1.01
C ALA A 23 7.67 6.04 0.27
N VAL A 24 8.91 5.69 -0.07
CA VAL A 24 9.27 4.35 -0.58
C VAL A 24 9.19 3.36 0.57
N GLY A 25 8.61 2.17 0.34
CA GLY A 25 8.52 1.16 1.38
C GLY A 25 7.49 0.07 1.12
N GLU A 26 7.28 -0.77 2.12
CA GLU A 26 6.27 -1.82 2.11
C GLU A 26 4.95 -1.33 2.68
N TYR A 27 3.86 -1.65 2.01
CA TYR A 27 2.50 -1.25 2.34
C TYR A 27 1.59 -2.47 2.34
N ARG A 28 0.55 -2.42 3.17
CA ARG A 28 -0.59 -3.34 3.01
C ARG A 28 -1.30 -2.99 1.72
N SER A 29 -1.72 -4.02 1.00
CA SER A 29 -2.42 -3.87 -0.27
C SER A 29 -3.60 -4.82 -0.35
N ALA A 30 -4.72 -4.34 -0.88
CA ALA A 30 -5.90 -5.16 -1.14
C ALA A 30 -6.54 -4.77 -2.48
N LEU A 31 -7.15 -5.75 -3.16
CA LEU A 31 -7.98 -5.48 -4.35
C LEU A 31 -9.27 -4.74 -3.95
N GLU A 32 -9.85 -5.15 -2.83
CA GLU A 32 -11.00 -4.52 -2.21
C GLU A 32 -10.80 -4.52 -0.69
N PRO A 33 -11.16 -3.43 0.03
CA PRO A 33 -11.03 -3.37 1.49
C PRO A 33 -11.76 -4.51 2.22
N ALA A 34 -12.91 -4.95 1.69
CA ALA A 34 -13.69 -6.06 2.25
C ALA A 34 -12.94 -7.42 2.19
N ASN A 35 -12.03 -7.58 1.23
CA ASN A 35 -11.25 -8.79 0.99
C ASN A 35 -9.80 -8.65 1.47
N ALA A 36 -9.49 -7.63 2.29
CA ALA A 36 -8.13 -7.31 2.67
C ALA A 36 -7.53 -8.35 3.62
N GLY A 37 -6.80 -9.31 3.07
CA GLY A 37 -6.01 -10.25 3.85
C GLY A 37 -4.96 -9.54 4.72
N PRO A 38 -4.68 -10.01 5.95
CA PRO A 38 -3.67 -9.41 6.83
C PRO A 38 -2.24 -9.54 6.26
N GLY A 39 -2.04 -10.50 5.36
CA GLY A 39 -0.75 -10.82 4.77
C GLY A 39 -0.47 -10.20 3.40
N SER A 40 -1.43 -9.57 2.72
CA SER A 40 -1.20 -9.04 1.36
C SER A 40 -0.43 -7.72 1.40
N ARG A 41 0.79 -7.73 0.85
CA ARG A 41 1.71 -6.59 0.82
C ARG A 41 2.12 -6.25 -0.61
N ARG A 42 2.49 -4.99 -0.81
CA ARG A 42 3.21 -4.51 -1.98
C ARG A 42 4.29 -3.52 -1.56
N TRP A 43 5.30 -3.40 -2.40
CA TRP A 43 6.34 -2.41 -2.25
C TRP A 43 6.10 -1.24 -3.20
N TRP A 44 6.28 -0.02 -2.71
CA TRP A 44 6.30 1.19 -3.50
C TRP A 44 7.74 1.64 -3.68
N ASN A 45 8.19 1.73 -4.93
CA ASN A 45 9.55 2.16 -5.25
C ASN A 45 9.69 3.69 -5.49
N GLY A 46 8.62 4.47 -5.24
CA GLY A 46 8.58 5.91 -5.51
C GLY A 46 7.98 6.28 -6.86
N LYS A 47 7.79 5.29 -7.75
CA LYS A 47 7.22 5.50 -9.10
C LYS A 47 6.11 4.50 -9.45
N ARG A 48 6.27 3.24 -9.04
CA ARG A 48 5.35 2.15 -9.35
C ARG A 48 5.23 1.19 -8.16
N TRP A 49 4.06 0.56 -8.10
CA TRP A 49 3.82 -0.56 -7.19
C TRP A 49 4.50 -1.81 -7.71
N SER A 50 5.01 -2.61 -6.80
CA SER A 50 5.49 -3.95 -7.08
C SER A 50 4.34 -4.95 -7.27
N ARG A 51 4.67 -6.18 -7.67
CA ARG A 51 3.70 -7.29 -7.63
C ARG A 51 3.25 -7.59 -6.19
N PRO A 52 2.00 -8.06 -5.99
CA PRO A 52 1.52 -8.43 -4.67
C PRO A 52 2.24 -9.68 -4.16
N TYR A 53 2.56 -9.69 -2.87
CA TYR A 53 3.15 -10.83 -2.19
C TYR A 53 2.57 -11.00 -0.78
N GLY A 54 2.69 -12.20 -0.24
CA GLY A 54 2.32 -12.51 1.13
C GLY A 54 3.41 -12.14 2.12
N VAL A 55 3.03 -11.73 3.33
CA VAL A 55 3.95 -11.52 4.46
C VAL A 55 4.72 -12.79 4.83
N ASP A 56 4.09 -13.95 4.66
CA ASP A 56 4.63 -15.28 4.96
C ASP A 56 5.56 -15.83 3.86
N TRP A 57 5.64 -15.15 2.71
CA TRP A 57 6.51 -15.62 1.63
C TRP A 57 7.99 -15.57 2.05
N PRO A 58 8.86 -16.44 1.51
CA PRO A 58 10.30 -16.34 1.75
C PRO A 58 10.85 -15.02 1.19
N GLU A 59 11.85 -14.44 1.87
CA GLU A 59 12.45 -13.14 1.50
C GLU A 59 12.93 -13.09 0.04
N ALA A 60 13.46 -14.20 -0.48
CA ALA A 60 13.89 -14.29 -1.87
C ALA A 60 12.73 -14.07 -2.87
N LEU A 61 11.53 -14.57 -2.56
CA LEU A 61 10.34 -14.34 -3.40
C LEU A 61 9.81 -12.92 -3.21
N LYS A 62 9.82 -12.37 -1.99
CA LYS A 62 9.47 -10.96 -1.77
C LYS A 62 10.40 -10.04 -2.55
N ALA A 63 11.72 -10.29 -2.51
CA ALA A 63 12.71 -9.50 -3.24
C ALA A 63 12.46 -9.53 -4.76
N LYS A 64 12.11 -10.70 -5.32
CA LYS A 64 11.68 -10.80 -6.72
C LYS A 64 10.44 -9.96 -7.00
N CYS A 65 9.39 -10.09 -6.18
CA CYS A 65 8.17 -9.28 -6.34
C CYS A 65 8.44 -7.78 -6.20
N ARG A 66 9.32 -7.37 -5.27
CA ARG A 66 9.76 -5.98 -5.08
C ARG A 66 10.44 -5.43 -6.34
N ALA A 67 11.25 -6.25 -7.02
CA ALA A 67 11.91 -5.87 -8.27
C ALA A 67 10.93 -5.80 -9.46
N GLU A 68 9.89 -6.62 -9.48
CA GLU A 68 8.88 -6.61 -10.53
C GLU A 68 7.86 -5.50 -10.33
N SER A 69 7.67 -4.65 -11.35
CA SER A 69 6.61 -3.63 -11.35
C SER A 69 5.25 -4.27 -11.67
N GLY A 70 4.24 -4.01 -10.84
CA GLY A 70 2.84 -4.32 -11.09
C GLY A 70 2.11 -3.12 -11.68
N GLU A 71 1.30 -3.35 -12.71
CA GLU A 71 0.47 -2.31 -13.35
C GLU A 71 -0.78 -1.97 -12.53
N PHE A 72 -1.18 -2.87 -11.63
CA PHE A 72 -2.35 -2.69 -10.79
C PHE A 72 -2.05 -1.79 -9.58
N ALA A 73 -2.83 -0.73 -9.41
CA ALA A 73 -2.80 0.16 -8.25
C ALA A 73 -3.88 -0.28 -7.23
N PRO A 74 -3.51 -0.94 -6.12
CA PRO A 74 -4.49 -1.42 -5.14
C PRO A 74 -4.92 -0.33 -4.16
N TYR A 75 -5.92 -0.66 -3.35
CA TYR A 75 -6.11 0.03 -2.07
C TYR A 75 -4.88 -0.23 -1.21
N TRP A 76 -4.40 0.80 -0.51
CA TRP A 76 -3.18 0.68 0.29
C TRP A 76 -3.25 1.36 1.65
N LEU A 77 -2.47 0.83 2.58
CA LEU A 77 -2.32 1.34 3.94
C LEU A 77 -0.85 1.33 4.33
N PRO A 78 -0.35 2.40 4.99
CA PRO A 78 0.94 2.32 5.65
C PRO A 78 0.91 1.15 6.64
N ASN A 79 1.99 0.37 6.67
CA ASN A 79 2.16 -0.60 7.75
C ASN A 79 2.19 0.19 9.07
N ALA A 80 1.51 -0.27 10.12
CA ALA A 80 1.53 0.40 11.43
C ALA A 80 2.95 0.50 12.02
N ASP A 81 3.87 -0.34 11.55
CA ASP A 81 5.31 -0.31 11.85
C ASP A 81 6.11 0.65 10.93
N GLY A 82 5.52 1.02 9.79
CA GLY A 82 6.08 1.92 8.78
C GLY A 82 5.66 3.37 8.99
N ALA A 83 5.71 3.86 10.23
CA ALA A 83 5.85 5.28 10.46
C ALA A 83 7.04 5.75 9.62
N VAL A 84 6.77 6.74 8.77
CA VAL A 84 7.71 7.45 7.93
C VAL A 84 9.05 7.60 8.65
N GLN A 85 10.05 6.80 8.28
CA GLN A 85 11.43 7.19 8.50
C GLN A 85 11.70 8.32 7.53
N GLU A 86 11.27 9.50 7.95
CA GLU A 86 11.72 10.77 7.42
C GLU A 86 13.24 10.71 7.50
N ARG A 87 13.90 10.40 6.38
CA ARG A 87 15.31 10.70 6.25
C ARG A 87 15.39 12.21 6.17
N THR A 88 15.40 12.87 7.33
CA THR A 88 15.96 14.21 7.49
C THR A 88 17.44 14.12 7.16
N GLN A 89 17.74 14.16 5.86
CA GLN A 89 19.04 14.57 5.37
C GLN A 89 19.13 16.09 5.55
N SER A 90 19.26 16.54 6.78
CA SER A 90 19.69 17.91 7.09
C SER A 90 21.21 17.91 7.17
N GLY A 91 21.84 18.05 6.01
CA GLY A 91 23.21 18.52 5.95
C GLY A 91 23.24 20.01 6.27
N ARG A 92 24.05 20.40 7.26
CA ARG A 92 25.07 21.44 7.08
C ARG A 92 26.11 21.36 8.19
#